data_AF-A0A292YQ05-F1
#
_entry.id   AF-A0A292YQ05-F1
#
_cell.length_a   1.000
_cell.length_b   1.000
_cell.length_c   1.000
_cell.angle_alpha   90.00
_cell.angle_beta   90.00
_cell.angle_gamma   90.00
#
_symmetry.space_group_name_H-M   'P 1'
#
loop_
_entity.id
_entity.type
_entity.pdbx_description
1 polymer ?
#
loop_
_entity_poly.entity_id
_entity_poly.type
_entity_poly.pdbx_seq_one_letter_code
_entity_poly.pdbx_strand_id
1 'polypeptide(L)'
;MLLLSSDQSSPDAIMARQQATLELSEPLVEVLEKIQLTKDSNLSSKFGDSVTLAENVVFEIAQCCIVRNGQVYLLTRREFQILSVLLQNAGMLLSGQELLEMVWENQQDVSLGNLYTFIGKLRKKLEDDPENPQILITERKKNKTGFLLRMIIKKNEPQ
;
A
#
# COMPACT_ATOMS: atom_id res chain seq x y z
N MET A 1 -35.73 -27.30 40.39
CA MET A 1 -34.41 -27.82 39.99
C MET A 1 -34.19 -27.43 38.53
N LEU A 2 -33.63 -26.25 38.29
CA LEU A 2 -33.36 -25.72 36.95
C LEU A 2 -31.89 -26.01 36.60
N LEU A 3 -31.66 -26.86 35.62
CA LEU A 3 -30.37 -26.99 34.95
C LEU A 3 -30.29 -25.90 33.88
N LEU A 4 -29.51 -24.85 34.17
CA LEU A 4 -29.02 -23.91 33.15
C LEU A 4 -27.83 -24.58 32.46
N SER A 5 -28.07 -25.23 31.32
CA SER A 5 -26.99 -25.55 30.39
C SER A 5 -26.45 -24.24 29.83
N SER A 6 -25.22 -23.88 30.20
CA SER A 6 -24.47 -22.79 29.58
C SER A 6 -24.19 -23.20 28.14
N ASP A 7 -24.96 -22.65 27.22
CA ASP A 7 -24.76 -22.82 25.78
C ASP A 7 -23.50 -22.05 25.35
N GLN A 8 -22.34 -22.69 25.51
CA GLN A 8 -21.03 -22.19 25.12
C GLN A 8 -20.79 -22.24 23.60
N SER A 9 -21.85 -22.37 22.79
CA SER A 9 -21.78 -22.43 21.34
C SER A 9 -22.52 -21.27 20.65
N SER A 10 -22.74 -20.15 21.36
CA SER A 10 -23.28 -18.94 20.72
C SER A 10 -22.34 -18.49 19.59
N PRO A 11 -22.86 -18.28 18.37
CA PRO A 11 -22.11 -17.72 17.26
C PRO A 11 -21.36 -16.43 17.65
N ASP A 12 -21.94 -15.62 18.53
CA ASP A 12 -21.34 -14.36 18.98
C ASP A 12 -20.07 -14.57 19.80
N ALA A 13 -20.01 -15.62 20.62
CA ALA A 13 -18.82 -15.94 21.41
C ALA A 13 -17.69 -16.53 20.54
N ILE A 14 -18.05 -17.26 19.48
CA ILE A 14 -17.12 -17.78 18.49
C ILE A 14 -16.56 -16.63 17.63
N MET A 15 -17.40 -15.71 17.20
CA MET A 15 -17.02 -14.52 16.42
C MET A 15 -16.15 -13.57 17.23
N ALA A 16 -16.49 -13.29 18.49
CA ALA A 16 -15.68 -12.44 19.37
C ALA A 16 -14.27 -13.01 19.60
N ARG A 17 -14.13 -14.35 19.72
CA ARG A 17 -12.84 -15.03 19.84
C ARG A 17 -12.02 -14.97 18.54
N GLN A 18 -12.65 -15.18 17.39
CA GLN A 18 -11.98 -15.00 16.08
C GLN A 18 -11.49 -13.56 15.90
N GLN A 19 -12.32 -12.58 16.27
CA GLN A 19 -12.00 -11.17 16.13
C GLN A 19 -10.87 -10.74 17.08
N ALA A 20 -10.88 -11.21 18.33
CA ALA A 20 -9.77 -10.99 19.26
C ALA A 20 -8.46 -11.64 18.79
N THR A 21 -8.52 -12.82 18.14
CA THR A 21 -7.35 -13.49 17.57
C THR A 21 -6.77 -12.71 16.39
N LEU A 22 -7.62 -12.08 15.57
CA LEU A 22 -7.20 -11.17 14.48
C LEU A 22 -6.55 -9.90 15.03
N GLU A 23 -7.13 -9.26 16.04
CA GLU A 23 -6.58 -8.03 16.64
C GLU A 23 -5.22 -8.25 17.33
N LEU A 24 -5.02 -9.41 17.97
CA LEU A 24 -3.74 -9.79 18.59
C LEU A 24 -2.64 -10.14 17.56
N SER A 25 -3.03 -10.42 16.31
CA SER A 25 -2.09 -10.78 15.23
C SER A 25 -1.53 -9.57 14.47
N GLU A 26 -2.28 -8.48 14.36
CA GLU A 26 -1.88 -7.22 13.72
C GLU A 26 -0.51 -6.69 14.23
N PRO A 27 -0.27 -6.54 15.55
CA PRO A 27 1.01 -6.01 16.04
C PRO A 27 2.20 -6.95 15.82
N LEU A 28 1.97 -8.28 15.77
CA LEU A 28 3.03 -9.26 15.49
C LEU A 28 3.34 -9.38 14.00
N VAL A 29 2.31 -9.28 13.14
CA VAL A 29 2.48 -9.15 11.69
C VAL A 29 3.27 -7.88 11.37
N GLU A 30 2.95 -6.75 12.00
CA GLU A 30 3.66 -5.48 11.79
C GLU A 30 5.16 -5.58 12.14
N VAL A 31 5.52 -6.27 13.23
CA VAL A 31 6.93 -6.47 13.65
C VAL A 31 7.68 -7.41 12.69
N LEU A 32 7.05 -8.51 12.26
CA LEU A 32 7.64 -9.44 11.29
C LEU A 32 7.74 -8.83 9.89
N GLU A 33 6.82 -7.94 9.51
CA GLU A 33 6.87 -7.17 8.27
C GLU A 33 8.04 -6.17 8.26
N LYS A 34 8.29 -5.45 9.36
CA LYS A 34 9.43 -4.53 9.48
C LYS A 34 10.78 -5.24 9.29
N ILE A 35 10.92 -6.46 9.78
CA ILE A 35 12.16 -7.24 9.64
C ILE A 35 12.41 -7.66 8.17
N GLN A 36 11.37 -7.87 7.37
CA GLN A 36 11.49 -8.38 5.99
C GLN A 36 11.60 -7.28 4.92
N LEU A 37 11.17 -6.05 5.21
CA LEU A 37 11.35 -4.88 4.33
C LEU A 37 12.83 -4.51 4.09
N THR A 38 13.74 -5.00 4.95
CA THR A 38 15.20 -4.81 4.83
C THR A 38 15.83 -5.49 3.60
N LYS A 39 15.09 -6.29 2.82
CA LYS A 39 15.62 -7.05 1.67
C LYS A 39 15.48 -6.39 0.29
N ASP A 40 14.73 -5.30 0.13
CA ASP A 40 14.64 -4.57 -1.15
C ASP A 40 15.85 -3.66 -1.42
N SER A 41 17.05 -4.18 -1.12
CA SER A 41 18.35 -3.59 -1.47
C SER A 41 18.46 -3.22 -2.96
N ASN A 42 17.75 -3.94 -3.84
CA ASN A 42 17.71 -3.66 -5.27
C ASN A 42 17.04 -2.30 -5.58
N LEU A 43 15.94 -1.97 -4.89
CA LEU A 43 15.21 -0.73 -5.14
C LEU A 43 16.03 0.50 -4.72
N SER A 44 16.61 0.48 -3.52
CA SER A 44 17.51 1.56 -3.05
C SER A 44 18.77 1.65 -3.94
N SER A 45 19.32 0.52 -4.42
CA SER A 45 20.45 0.58 -5.37
C SER A 45 20.12 1.27 -6.70
N LYS A 46 18.86 1.17 -7.17
CA LYS A 46 18.41 1.73 -8.45
C LYS A 46 17.94 3.17 -8.33
N PHE A 47 17.27 3.52 -7.24
CA PHE A 47 16.60 4.82 -7.06
C PHE A 47 17.22 5.70 -5.96
N GLY A 48 18.23 5.20 -5.24
CA GLY A 48 18.73 5.82 -4.03
C GLY A 48 17.84 5.55 -2.82
N ASP A 49 18.17 6.17 -1.69
CA ASP A 49 17.44 5.97 -0.45
C ASP A 49 16.10 6.70 -0.40
N SER A 50 15.90 7.68 -1.29
CA SER A 50 14.64 8.40 -1.42
C SER A 50 14.39 8.93 -2.83
N VAL A 51 13.11 9.08 -3.18
CA VAL A 51 12.66 9.60 -4.47
C VAL A 51 11.65 10.72 -4.26
N THR A 52 11.90 11.88 -4.86
CA THR A 52 10.94 12.98 -4.89
C THR A 52 9.82 12.67 -5.88
N LEU A 53 8.59 12.52 -5.39
CA LEU A 53 7.41 12.25 -6.21
C LEU A 53 6.68 13.55 -6.59
N ALA A 54 6.70 14.55 -5.73
CA ALA A 54 6.21 15.90 -5.97
C ALA A 54 7.00 16.90 -5.11
N GLU A 55 6.79 18.21 -5.31
CA GLU A 55 7.49 19.29 -4.56
C GLU A 55 7.49 19.08 -3.04
N ASN A 56 6.39 18.57 -2.50
CA ASN A 56 6.16 18.34 -1.08
C ASN A 56 6.00 16.86 -0.70
N VAL A 57 6.27 15.92 -1.61
CA VAL A 57 6.06 14.47 -1.39
C VAL A 57 7.32 13.69 -1.77
N VAL A 58 7.92 13.03 -0.79
CA VAL A 58 9.09 12.18 -0.94
C VAL A 58 8.75 10.76 -0.50
N PHE A 59 9.16 9.79 -1.30
CA PHE A 59 9.15 8.38 -0.91
C PHE A 59 10.53 8.01 -0.36
N GLU A 60 10.62 7.85 0.95
CA GLU A 60 11.83 7.41 1.66
C GLU A 60 11.89 5.87 1.62
N ILE A 61 12.63 5.34 0.65
CA ILE A 61 12.74 3.90 0.39
C ILE A 61 13.42 3.21 1.57
N ALA A 62 14.55 3.74 2.04
CA ALA A 62 15.30 3.15 3.14
C ALA A 62 14.50 3.13 4.47
N GLN A 63 13.58 4.07 4.64
CA GLN A 63 12.74 4.19 5.84
C GLN A 63 11.33 3.63 5.67
N CYS A 64 11.00 3.12 4.48
CA CYS A 64 9.68 2.58 4.14
C CYS A 64 8.53 3.54 4.47
N CYS A 65 8.68 4.83 4.16
CA CYS A 65 7.69 5.85 4.51
C CYS A 65 7.51 6.91 3.43
N ILE A 66 6.41 7.65 3.51
CA ILE A 66 6.18 8.87 2.73
C ILE A 66 6.41 10.07 3.64
N VAL A 67 7.20 11.03 3.18
CA VAL A 67 7.27 12.35 3.77
C VAL A 67 6.44 13.29 2.92
N ARG A 68 5.30 13.77 3.44
CA ARG A 68 4.45 14.75 2.78
C ARG A 68 4.31 15.98 3.64
N ASN A 69 4.59 17.17 3.10
CA ASN A 69 4.51 18.45 3.83
C ASN A 69 5.32 18.40 5.16
N GLY A 70 6.48 17.73 5.15
CA GLY A 70 7.32 17.54 6.34
C GLY A 70 6.79 16.51 7.36
N GLN A 71 5.62 15.91 7.13
CA GLN A 71 5.06 14.88 7.99
C GLN A 71 5.37 13.47 7.46
N VAL A 72 5.75 12.58 8.37
CA VAL A 72 6.06 11.18 8.07
C VAL A 72 4.81 10.30 8.14
N TYR A 73 4.61 9.49 7.10
CA TYR A 73 3.55 8.48 6.99
C TYR A 73 4.19 7.12 6.71
N LEU A 74 4.23 6.25 7.71
CA LEU A 74 4.77 4.90 7.54
C LEU A 74 3.93 4.10 6.54
N LEU A 75 4.60 3.33 5.68
CA LEU A 75 3.94 2.40 4.78
C LEU A 75 3.88 1.02 5.42
N THR A 76 2.74 0.36 5.28
CA THR A 76 2.65 -1.09 5.49
C THR A 76 3.43 -1.79 4.39
N ARG A 77 3.76 -3.07 4.57
CA ARG A 77 4.51 -3.82 3.55
C ARG A 77 3.83 -3.81 2.20
N ARG A 78 2.51 -4.03 2.16
CA ARG A 78 1.76 -4.09 0.90
C ARG A 78 1.70 -2.73 0.20
N GLU A 79 1.52 -1.64 0.96
CA GLU A 79 1.58 -0.30 0.39
C GLU A 79 2.98 -0.01 -0.19
N PHE A 80 4.04 -0.36 0.54
CA PHE A 80 5.41 -0.22 0.05
C PHE A 80 5.63 -1.01 -1.23
N GLN A 81 5.28 -2.30 -1.27
CA GLN A 81 5.43 -3.15 -2.45
C GLN A 81 4.68 -2.60 -3.67
N ILE A 82 3.42 -2.18 -3.50
CA ILE A 82 2.63 -1.59 -4.58
C ILE A 82 3.32 -0.34 -5.11
N LEU A 83 3.75 0.56 -4.21
CA LEU A 83 4.40 1.80 -4.60
C LEU A 83 5.76 1.54 -5.27
N SER A 84 6.52 0.55 -4.81
CA SER A 84 7.80 0.14 -5.39
C SER A 84 7.64 -0.45 -6.79
N VAL A 85 6.62 -1.26 -7.04
CA VAL A 85 6.29 -1.76 -8.39
C VAL A 85 5.90 -0.60 -9.30
N LEU A 86 5.05 0.31 -8.82
CA LEU A 86 4.63 1.48 -9.56
C LEU A 86 5.79 2.44 -9.86
N LEU A 87 6.72 2.61 -8.93
CA LEU A 87 7.94 3.42 -9.10
C LEU A 87 8.87 2.81 -10.15
N GLN A 88 9.09 1.50 -10.10
CA GLN A 88 9.86 0.79 -11.12
C GLN A 88 9.27 0.91 -12.52
N ASN A 89 7.95 1.15 -12.60
CA ASN A 89 7.18 1.32 -13.81
C ASN A 89 6.63 2.76 -13.96
N ALA A 90 7.31 3.75 -13.39
CA ALA A 90 6.81 5.13 -13.35
C ALA A 90 6.46 5.66 -14.74
N GLY A 91 5.32 6.34 -14.85
CA GLY A 91 4.77 6.83 -16.12
C GLY A 91 4.06 5.79 -16.99
N MET A 92 4.15 4.49 -16.67
CA MET A 92 3.43 3.45 -17.39
C MET A 92 2.08 3.13 -16.75
N LEU A 93 1.10 2.79 -17.58
CA LEU A 93 -0.23 2.39 -17.13
C LEU A 93 -0.26 0.88 -16.86
N LEU A 94 -0.32 0.50 -15.58
CA LEU A 94 -0.47 -0.89 -15.14
C LEU A 94 -1.93 -1.20 -14.82
N SER A 95 -2.48 -2.27 -15.39
CA SER A 95 -3.82 -2.75 -15.04
C SER A 95 -3.85 -3.28 -13.61
N GLY A 96 -5.04 -3.37 -13.02
CA GLY A 96 -5.17 -3.98 -11.68
C GLY A 96 -4.69 -5.43 -11.63
N GLN A 97 -4.84 -6.18 -12.73
CA GLN A 97 -4.36 -7.56 -12.84
C GLN A 97 -2.83 -7.62 -12.91
N GLU A 98 -2.21 -6.80 -13.78
CA GLU A 98 -0.75 -6.71 -13.88
C GLU A 98 -0.12 -6.34 -12.53
N LEU A 99 -0.73 -5.37 -11.83
CA LEU A 99 -0.23 -4.92 -10.53
C LEU A 99 -0.43 -5.99 -9.44
N LEU A 100 -1.54 -6.74 -9.47
CA LEU A 100 -1.75 -7.89 -8.58
C LEU A 100 -0.68 -8.96 -8.81
N GLU A 101 -0.45 -9.35 -10.06
CA GLU A 101 0.53 -10.38 -10.44
C GLU A 101 1.93 -10.01 -9.97
N MET A 102 2.35 -8.75 -10.17
CA MET A 102 3.67 -8.27 -9.77
C MET A 102 3.85 -8.15 -8.24
N VAL A 103 2.79 -7.86 -7.48
CA VAL A 103 2.91 -7.65 -6.02
C VAL A 103 2.65 -8.94 -5.22
N TRP A 104 1.86 -9.87 -5.75
CA TRP A 104 1.42 -11.07 -5.04
C TRP A 104 1.95 -12.39 -5.61
N GLU A 105 2.79 -12.40 -6.66
CA GLU A 105 3.64 -13.52 -7.13
C GLU A 105 3.17 -14.94 -6.72
N ASN A 106 2.10 -15.46 -7.35
CA ASN A 106 1.54 -16.80 -7.15
C ASN A 106 0.71 -17.04 -5.86
N GLN A 107 0.32 -16.00 -5.12
CA GLN A 107 -0.67 -16.15 -4.05
C GLN A 107 -2.07 -16.29 -4.66
N GLN A 108 -2.63 -17.49 -4.61
CA GLN A 108 -4.05 -17.71 -4.89
C GLN A 108 -4.88 -17.00 -3.80
N ASP A 109 -5.98 -16.35 -4.19
CA ASP A 109 -6.98 -15.67 -3.35
C ASP A 109 -6.86 -14.17 -3.06
N VAL A 110 -6.04 -13.41 -3.78
CA VAL A 110 -6.05 -11.93 -3.65
C VAL A 110 -6.97 -11.28 -4.67
N SER A 111 -7.97 -10.55 -4.17
CA SER A 111 -8.95 -9.85 -4.99
C SER A 111 -8.49 -8.46 -5.42
N LEU A 112 -9.03 -7.99 -6.55
CA LEU A 112 -8.90 -6.59 -6.98
C LEU A 112 -9.43 -5.60 -5.93
N GLY A 113 -10.41 -6.00 -5.11
CA GLY A 113 -10.93 -5.17 -4.02
C GLY A 113 -9.87 -4.86 -2.96
N ASN A 114 -9.01 -5.82 -2.65
CA ASN A 114 -7.90 -5.60 -1.72
C ASN A 114 -6.87 -4.62 -2.32
N LEU A 115 -6.52 -4.79 -3.60
CA LEU A 115 -5.65 -3.84 -4.30
C LEU A 115 -6.23 -2.42 -4.24
N TYR A 116 -7.51 -2.23 -4.57
CA TYR A 116 -8.14 -0.90 -4.54
C TYR A 116 -8.18 -0.29 -3.14
N THR A 117 -8.33 -1.11 -2.10
CA THR A 117 -8.23 -0.65 -0.72
C THR A 117 -6.83 -0.11 -0.42
N PHE A 118 -5.77 -0.81 -0.82
CA PHE A 118 -4.40 -0.31 -0.66
C PHE A 118 -4.10 0.92 -1.52
N ILE A 119 -4.62 1.01 -2.74
CA ILE A 119 -4.52 2.22 -3.56
C ILE A 119 -5.17 3.42 -2.84
N GLY A 120 -6.36 3.24 -2.25
CA GLY A 120 -7.02 4.28 -1.46
C GLY A 120 -6.21 4.70 -0.23
N LYS A 121 -5.61 3.74 0.48
CA LYS A 121 -4.71 4.03 1.62
C LYS A 121 -3.45 4.78 1.18
N LEU A 122 -2.83 4.38 0.07
CA LEU A 122 -1.68 5.07 -0.52
C LEU A 122 -2.02 6.51 -0.88
N ARG A 123 -3.16 6.75 -1.53
CA ARG A 123 -3.61 8.11 -1.88
C ARG A 123 -3.76 9.01 -0.66
N LYS A 124 -4.28 8.51 0.46
CA LYS A 124 -4.35 9.28 1.72
C LYS A 124 -2.99 9.75 2.23
N LYS A 125 -1.92 9.02 1.91
CA LYS A 125 -0.53 9.33 2.32
C LYS A 125 0.21 10.18 1.28
N LEU A 126 -0.07 9.98 -0.01
CA LEU A 126 0.60 10.63 -1.12
C LEU A 126 -0.06 11.96 -1.53
N GLU A 127 -1.38 12.04 -1.51
CA GLU A 127 -2.16 13.08 -2.19
C GLU A 127 -2.77 14.07 -1.20
N ASP A 128 -2.69 15.36 -1.48
CA ASP A 128 -3.42 16.38 -0.70
C ASP A 128 -4.94 16.14 -0.76
N ASP A 129 -5.46 15.74 -1.93
CA ASP A 129 -6.84 15.26 -2.11
C ASP A 129 -6.86 13.83 -2.69
N PRO A 130 -7.16 12.81 -1.87
CA PRO A 130 -7.21 11.41 -2.32
C PRO A 130 -8.27 11.10 -3.38
N GLU A 131 -9.33 11.91 -3.49
CA GLU A 131 -10.39 11.72 -4.49
C GLU A 131 -9.99 12.30 -5.86
N ASN A 132 -9.06 13.27 -5.86
CA ASN A 132 -8.52 13.90 -7.07
C ASN A 132 -6.98 13.71 -7.17
N PRO A 133 -6.50 12.45 -7.27
CA PRO A 133 -5.08 12.13 -7.16
C PRO A 133 -4.27 12.70 -8.33
N GLN A 134 -3.09 13.25 -8.03
CA GLN A 134 -2.14 13.79 -9.02
C GLN A 134 -0.88 12.93 -9.16
N ILE A 135 -0.53 12.15 -8.14
CA ILE A 135 0.66 11.29 -8.12
C ILE A 135 0.30 9.85 -8.50
N LEU A 136 -0.69 9.25 -7.85
CA LEU A 136 -1.17 7.89 -8.09
C LEU A 136 -2.51 7.89 -8.84
N ILE A 137 -2.42 8.02 -10.16
CA ILE A 137 -3.57 8.31 -11.02
C ILE A 137 -4.22 7.00 -11.48
N THR A 138 -5.56 6.99 -11.50
CA THR A 138 -6.32 6.00 -12.26
C THR A 138 -6.61 6.56 -13.64
N GLU A 139 -6.15 5.88 -14.69
CA GLU A 139 -6.39 6.29 -16.06
C GLU A 139 -7.22 5.22 -16.79
N ARG A 140 -8.13 5.68 -17.65
CA ARG A 140 -8.95 4.84 -18.52
C ARG A 140 -8.62 5.17 -19.98
N LYS A 141 -7.97 4.25 -20.67
CA LYS A 141 -7.73 4.28 -22.12
C LYS A 141 -8.69 3.33 -22.82
N LYS A 142 -8.81 3.47 -24.15
CA LYS A 142 -9.77 2.74 -25.01
C LYS A 142 -9.90 1.24 -24.68
N ASN A 143 -8.79 0.57 -24.36
CA ASN A 143 -8.75 -0.88 -24.08
C ASN A 143 -8.14 -1.24 -22.71
N LYS A 144 -7.79 -0.25 -21.87
CA LYS A 144 -7.04 -0.51 -20.62
C LYS A 144 -7.41 0.49 -19.55
N THR A 145 -7.82 -0.01 -18.38
CA THR A 145 -7.95 0.78 -17.15
C THR A 145 -6.87 0.34 -16.18
N GLY A 146 -6.24 1.29 -15.52
CA GLY A 146 -5.13 0.98 -14.64
C GLY A 146 -4.69 2.13 -13.75
N PHE A 147 -3.56 1.90 -13.11
CA PHE A 147 -2.87 2.83 -12.23
C PHE A 147 -1.53 3.22 -12.84
N LEU A 148 -1.14 4.47 -12.64
CA LEU A 148 0.15 4.99 -13.05
C LEU A 148 0.70 5.89 -11.94
N LEU A 149 2.01 5.80 -11.71
CA LEU A 149 2.72 6.75 -10.87
C LEU A 149 3.25 7.89 -11.73
N ARG A 150 2.81 9.10 -11.44
CA ARG A 150 3.26 10.34 -12.09
C ARG A 150 4.12 11.12 -11.10
N MET A 151 5.38 11.33 -11.47
CA MET A 151 6.25 12.24 -10.73
C MET A 151 6.00 13.68 -11.21
N ILE A 152 5.73 14.59 -10.29
CA ILE A 152 5.43 16.00 -10.55
C ILE A 152 6.65 16.83 -10.13
N ILE A 153 7.71 16.74 -10.94
CA ILE A 153 8.94 17.49 -10.71
C ILE A 153 8.82 18.79 -11.52
N LYS A 154 8.76 19.94 -10.83
CA LYS A 154 8.85 21.24 -11.51
C LYS A 154 10.20 21.31 -12.24
N LYS A 155 10.19 21.46 -13.56
CA LYS A 155 11.40 21.88 -14.28
C LYS A 155 11.74 23.28 -13.80
N ASN A 156 12.90 23.47 -13.19
CA ASN A 156 13.51 24.79 -13.12
C ASN A 156 13.78 25.23 -14.55
N GLU A 157 12.93 26.09 -15.12
CA GLU A 157 13.33 26.91 -16.24
C GLU A 157 14.34 27.95 -15.70
N PRO A 158 15.58 27.98 -16.21
CA PRO A 158 16.46 29.10 -15.93
C PRO A 158 15.82 30.34 -16.57
N GLN A 159 15.58 31.37 -15.74
CA GLN A 159 15.27 32.72 -16.22
C GLN A 159 16.45 33.30 -16.99
#